data_AF-A0A382NCF4-F1
#
_entry.id   AF-A0A382NCF4-F1
#
_cell.length_a   1.000
_cell.length_b   1.000
_cell.length_c   1.000
_cell.angle_alpha   90.00
_cell.angle_beta   90.00
_cell.angle_gamma   90.00
#
_symmetry.space_group_name_H-M   'P 1'
#
loop_
_entity.id
_entity.type
_entity.pdbx_description
1 polymer ?
#
loop_
_entity_poly.entity_id
_entity_poly.type
_entity_poly.pdbx_seq_one_letter_code
_entity_poly.pdbx_strand_id
1 'polypeptide(L)'
;MRRVGIFGWGVVAPRSPNIDAFYTNLDQGTSWLSPFNGFGPDNFLVGAPDFDFERYKPWIDARFPPNRYRQLAEKMDPTTLHAVGAFIQSLE
;
A
#
# COMPACT_ATOMS: atom_id res chain seq x y z
N MET A 1 -12.12 8.86 -31.56
CA MET A 1 -11.12 8.34 -30.61
C MET A 1 -11.66 8.56 -29.19
N ARG A 2 -11.73 7.53 -28.35
CA ARG A 2 -12.29 7.65 -26.98
C ARG A 2 -11.20 8.20 -26.05
N ARG A 3 -11.49 9.28 -25.33
CA ARG A 3 -10.59 9.85 -24.32
C ARG A 3 -10.85 9.18 -22.98
N VAL A 4 -9.79 8.83 -22.26
CA VAL A 4 -9.85 8.24 -20.91
C VAL A 4 -9.09 9.17 -19.97
N GLY A 5 -9.71 9.50 -18.83
CA GLY A 5 -9.09 10.28 -17.76
C GLY A 5 -8.86 9.41 -16.53
N ILE A 6 -7.80 9.73 -15.78
CA ILE A 6 -7.52 9.15 -14.47
C ILE A 6 -8.01 10.14 -13.43
N PHE A 7 -8.94 9.72 -12.58
CA PHE A 7 -9.58 10.59 -11.57
C PHE A 7 -9.22 10.23 -10.13
N GLY A 8 -8.48 9.14 -9.93
CA GLY A 8 -8.03 8.66 -8.64
C GLY A 8 -6.95 7.60 -8.82
N TRP A 9 -6.08 7.49 -7.84
CA TRP A 9 -5.00 6.49 -7.81
C TRP A 9 -4.60 6.24 -6.35
N GLY A 10 -3.95 5.12 -6.11
CA GLY A 10 -3.40 4.81 -4.80
C GLY A 10 -2.19 3.92 -4.93
N VAL A 11 -1.35 3.93 -3.89
CA VAL A 11 -0.06 3.26 -3.91
C VAL A 11 0.32 2.75 -2.52
N VAL A 12 0.89 1.56 -2.49
CA VAL A 12 1.68 1.07 -1.35
C VAL A 12 3.11 0.93 -1.86
N ALA A 13 4.01 1.76 -1.35
CA ALA A 13 5.37 1.88 -1.84
C ALA A 13 6.38 1.88 -0.67
N PRO A 14 7.66 1.59 -0.93
CA PRO A 14 8.69 1.61 0.09
C PRO A 14 8.71 2.95 0.84
N ARG A 15 8.85 2.90 2.18
CA ARG A 15 8.86 4.08 3.06
C ARG A 15 7.62 5.00 2.98
N SER A 16 6.55 4.56 2.32
CA SER A 16 5.45 5.43 1.94
C SER A 16 4.12 4.86 2.42
N PRO A 17 3.60 5.34 3.57
CA PRO A 17 2.33 4.86 4.10
C PRO A 17 1.09 5.36 3.36
N ASN A 18 1.23 6.39 2.52
CA ASN A 18 0.16 6.99 1.74
C ASN A 18 0.75 7.79 0.55
N ILE A 19 -0.14 8.37 -0.27
CA ILE A 19 0.21 9.15 -1.47
C ILE A 19 1.08 10.37 -1.12
N ASP A 20 0.73 11.11 -0.06
CA ASP A 20 1.47 12.33 0.32
C ASP A 20 2.91 12.04 0.74
N ALA A 21 3.10 10.99 1.54
CA ALA A 21 4.43 10.52 1.92
C ALA A 21 5.20 10.02 0.70
N PHE A 22 4.54 9.28 -0.20
CA PHE A 22 5.17 8.83 -1.45
C PHE A 22 5.61 10.01 -2.32
N TYR A 23 4.78 11.04 -2.47
CA TYR A 23 5.10 12.26 -3.20
C TYR A 23 6.33 12.96 -2.60
N THR A 24 6.34 13.15 -1.28
CA THR A 24 7.46 13.77 -0.56
C THR A 24 8.75 12.96 -0.73
N ASN A 25 8.66 11.63 -0.64
CA ASN A 25 9.79 10.74 -0.81
C ASN A 25 10.35 10.81 -2.24
N LEU A 26 9.48 10.78 -3.25
CA LEU A 26 9.88 10.88 -4.66
C LEU A 26 10.67 12.16 -4.95
N ASP A 27 10.25 13.29 -4.38
CA ASP A 27 10.93 14.59 -4.57
C ASP A 27 12.38 14.58 -4.04
N GLN A 28 12.66 13.76 -3.02
CA GLN A 28 14.02 13.61 -2.47
C GLN A 28 14.96 12.80 -3.36
N GLY A 29 14.44 11.99 -4.29
CA GLY A 29 15.26 11.21 -5.24
C GLY A 29 16.23 10.21 -4.60
N THR A 30 15.97 9.75 -3.38
CA THR A 30 16.84 8.81 -2.66
C THR A 30 16.52 7.34 -2.97
N SER A 31 17.45 6.42 -2.68
CA SER A 31 17.19 4.98 -2.74
C SER A 31 16.54 4.49 -1.44
N TRP A 32 15.53 3.63 -1.56
CA TRP A 32 14.84 2.98 -0.43
C TRP A 32 14.95 1.46 -0.49
N LEU A 33 15.91 0.96 -1.27
CA LEU A 33 16.14 -0.46 -1.42
C LEU A 33 17.23 -0.92 -0.45
N SER A 34 16.99 -2.03 0.24
CA SER A 34 17.97 -2.72 1.06
C SER A 34 18.18 -4.15 0.55
N PRO A 35 19.34 -4.77 0.82
CA PRO A 35 19.56 -6.16 0.51
C PRO A 35 18.47 -7.05 1.13
N PHE A 36 17.92 -7.98 0.35
CA PHE A 36 16.91 -8.92 0.81
C PHE A 36 17.54 -10.17 1.39
N ASN A 37 17.49 -10.30 2.72
CA ASN A 37 17.99 -11.47 3.44
C ASN A 37 16.88 -12.50 3.70
N GLY A 38 16.39 -13.10 2.61
CA GLY A 38 15.34 -14.13 2.66
C GLY A 38 15.73 -15.45 2.00
N PHE A 39 16.65 -15.42 1.02
CA PHE A 39 17.11 -16.59 0.28
C PHE A 39 18.53 -16.37 -0.29
N GLY A 40 19.47 -17.27 0.05
CA GLY A 40 20.82 -17.26 -0.53
C GLY A 40 21.66 -16.02 -0.17
N PRO A 41 22.73 -15.73 -0.93
CA PRO A 41 23.48 -14.48 -0.76
C PRO A 41 22.63 -13.31 -1.24
N ASP A 42 22.54 -12.24 -0.44
CA ASP A 42 21.65 -11.07 -0.55
C ASP A 42 21.73 -10.29 -1.90
N ASN A 43 21.44 -10.94 -3.02
CA ASN A 43 21.72 -10.46 -4.37
C ASN A 43 20.65 -9.49 -4.89
N PHE A 44 19.49 -9.43 -4.24
CA PHE A 44 18.37 -8.60 -4.67
C PHE A 44 18.14 -7.46 -3.69
N LEU A 45 18.09 -6.24 -4.21
CA LEU A 45 17.67 -5.07 -3.46
C LEU A 45 16.15 -4.97 -3.50
N VAL A 46 15.52 -4.83 -2.34
CA VAL A 46 14.06 -4.74 -2.20
C VAL A 46 13.69 -3.53 -1.35
N GLY A 47 12.56 -2.91 -1.65
CA GLY A 47 12.01 -1.85 -0.81
C GLY A 47 10.96 -2.42 0.13
N ALA A 48 10.99 -1.99 1.40
CA ALA A 48 10.00 -2.36 2.40
C ALA A 48 8.90 -1.28 2.47
N PRO A 49 7.63 -1.62 2.17
CA PRO A 49 6.53 -0.68 2.33
C PRO A 49 6.34 -0.33 3.81
N ASP A 50 6.09 0.96 4.09
CA ASP A 50 5.66 1.40 5.41
C ASP A 50 4.13 1.34 5.47
N PHE A 51 3.58 0.13 5.46
CA PHE A 51 2.14 -0.10 5.32
C PHE A 51 1.52 -0.57 6.63
N ASP A 52 0.43 0.08 7.03
CA ASP A 52 -0.40 -0.29 8.17
C ASP A 52 -1.86 -0.36 7.74
N PHE A 53 -2.42 -1.59 7.71
CA PHE A 53 -3.80 -1.82 7.30
C PHE A 53 -4.82 -1.25 8.28
N GLU A 54 -4.45 -1.03 9.55
CA GLU A 54 -5.36 -0.52 10.58
C GLU A 54 -5.85 0.89 10.29
N ARG A 55 -5.06 1.68 9.55
CA ARG A 55 -5.45 3.01 9.07
C ARG A 55 -6.74 3.01 8.26
N TYR A 56 -7.04 1.91 7.59
CA TYR A 56 -8.24 1.77 6.76
C TYR A 56 -9.45 1.21 7.51
N LYS A 57 -9.29 0.83 8.79
CA LYS A 57 -10.37 0.29 9.62
C LYS A 57 -11.58 1.23 9.69
N PRO A 58 -11.45 2.55 9.92
CA PRO A 58 -12.61 3.45 9.95
C PRO A 58 -13.36 3.47 8.61
N TRP A 59 -12.64 3.45 7.48
CA TRP A 59 -13.24 3.44 6.15
C TRP A 59 -14.04 2.15 5.89
N ILE A 60 -13.50 1.01 6.32
CA ILE A 60 -14.13 -0.32 6.19
C ILE A 60 -15.34 -0.45 7.12
N ASP A 61 -15.20 -0.07 8.39
CA ASP A 61 -16.27 -0.17 9.39
C ASP A 61 -17.50 0.69 9.03
N ALA A 62 -17.28 1.84 8.36
CA ALA A 62 -18.36 2.69 7.88
C ALA A 62 -19.16 2.09 6.71
N ARG A 63 -18.64 1.06 6.03
CA ARG A 63 -19.18 0.56 4.74
C ARG A 63 -19.55 -0.91 4.73
N PHE A 64 -19.03 -1.70 5.66
CA PHE A 64 -19.20 -3.16 5.67
C PHE A 64 -19.66 -3.66 7.05
N PRO A 65 -20.19 -4.89 7.14
CA PRO A 65 -20.58 -5.47 8.42
C PRO A 65 -19.40 -5.51 9.43
N PRO A 66 -19.66 -5.46 10.75
CA PRO A 66 -18.64 -5.27 11.80
C PRO A 66 -17.45 -6.23 11.78
N ASN A 67 -17.62 -7.43 11.20
CA ASN A 67 -16.55 -8.44 11.14
C ASN A 67 -15.67 -8.36 9.90
N ARG A 68 -15.98 -7.48 8.93
CA ARG A 68 -15.29 -7.46 7.63
C ARG A 68 -13.80 -7.11 7.77
N TYR A 69 -13.48 -6.07 8.53
CA TYR A 69 -12.08 -5.68 8.77
C TYR A 69 -11.28 -6.85 9.34
N ARG A 70 -11.80 -7.46 10.43
CA ARG A 70 -11.17 -8.61 11.08
C ARG A 70 -10.96 -9.78 10.13
N GLN A 71 -11.96 -10.11 9.31
CA GLN A 71 -11.85 -11.18 8.31
C GLN A 71 -10.75 -10.90 7.29
N LEU A 72 -10.63 -9.66 6.80
CA LEU A 72 -9.56 -9.28 5.87
C LEU A 72 -8.20 -9.42 6.55
N ALA A 73 -8.02 -8.81 7.72
CA ALA A 73 -6.77 -8.82 8.47
C ALA A 73 -6.29 -10.24 8.85
N GLU A 74 -7.21 -11.15 9.18
CA GLU A 74 -6.88 -12.53 9.59
C GLU A 74 -6.70 -13.51 8.42
N LYS A 75 -7.27 -13.23 7.24
CA LYS A 75 -7.37 -14.22 6.15
C LYS A 75 -6.64 -13.84 4.87
N MET A 76 -6.30 -12.57 4.69
CA MET A 76 -5.62 -12.10 3.49
C MET A 76 -4.12 -11.98 3.73
N ASP A 77 -3.35 -12.31 2.70
CA ASP A 77 -1.91 -12.08 2.71
C ASP A 77 -1.58 -10.58 2.60
N PRO A 78 -0.36 -10.16 2.97
CA PRO A 78 0.04 -8.76 2.91
C PRO A 78 -0.11 -8.12 1.53
N THR A 79 0.15 -8.85 0.43
CA THR A 79 0.01 -8.29 -0.92
C THR A 79 -1.44 -7.98 -1.24
N THR A 80 -2.37 -8.85 -0.84
CA THR A 80 -3.81 -8.58 -0.95
C THR A 80 -4.21 -7.37 -0.11
N LEU A 81 -3.72 -7.26 1.13
CA LEU A 81 -4.01 -6.10 1.98
C LEU A 81 -3.44 -4.80 1.41
N HIS A 82 -2.25 -4.84 0.79
CA HIS A 82 -1.68 -3.68 0.08
C HIS A 82 -2.59 -3.22 -1.06
N ALA A 83 -3.12 -4.16 -1.85
CA ALA A 83 -4.03 -3.84 -2.94
C ALA A 83 -5.33 -3.19 -2.44
N VAL A 84 -5.87 -3.67 -1.31
CA VAL A 84 -7.04 -3.05 -0.66
C VAL A 84 -6.72 -1.63 -0.20
N GLY A 85 -5.59 -1.42 0.47
CA GLY A 85 -5.17 -0.08 0.91
C GLY A 85 -4.99 0.89 -0.26
N ALA A 86 -4.31 0.47 -1.33
CA ALA A 86 -4.15 1.25 -2.55
C ALA A 86 -5.49 1.55 -3.24
N PHE A 87 -6.42 0.58 -3.25
CA PHE A 87 -7.76 0.82 -3.77
C PHE A 87 -8.51 1.87 -2.95
N ILE A 88 -8.47 1.80 -1.61
CA ILE A 88 -9.12 2.79 -0.75
C ILE A 88 -8.55 4.19 -0.97
N GLN A 89 -7.23 4.33 -1.05
CA GLN A 89 -6.58 5.60 -1.40
C GLN A 89 -7.08 6.17 -2.72
N SER A 90 -7.39 5.33 -3.72
CA SER A 90 -7.88 5.79 -5.03
C SER A 90 -9.31 6.34 -5.03
N LEU A 91 -10.04 6.16 -3.93
CA LEU A 91 -11.41 6.63 -3.75
C LEU A 91 -11.50 7.91 -2.90
N GLU A 92 -10.38 8.30 -2.26
CA GLU A 92 -10.25 9.51 -1.45
C GLU A 92 -9.69 10.67 -2.29
#